data_AF-A0AAV0RFT1-F1
#
_entry.id   AF-A0AAV0RFT1-F1
#
_cell.length_a   1.000
_cell.length_b   1.000
_cell.length_c   1.000
_cell.angle_alpha   90.00
_cell.angle_beta   90.00
_cell.angle_gamma   90.00
#
_symmetry.space_group_name_H-M   'P 1'
#
loop_
_entity.id
_entity.type
_entity.pdbx_description
1 polymer ?
#
loop_
_entity_poly.entity_id
_entity_poly.type
_entity_poly.pdbx_seq_one_letter_code
_entity_poly.pdbx_strand_id
1 'polypeptide(L)'
;MSNDNAAPSSSSAAANGSADSAAPRRNSKRPKYSKFTQQELPACKPILTPGWVISAFLLVSVIFVPIGVASLFASRDVVEVVDRYETACIPAQNRTNKVAYIQSSANKICVRTLTVPKRMKAPIYIYYELDNFYQNHRRYVKSRNDMQLRSNSSQDDTSNCKPEDLINGTAIVPCGLIAWSLFNDTYSFSRGNESLNVNKKDISWKSDRDHKFGDNVFPKNFQSGGLKGGGSLNESKPRAGGSHCVDENCSSTNFQKVVWEDRGGSQQR
;
A
#
# COMPACT_ATOMS: atom_id res chain seq x y z
N MET A 1 -2.35 65.38 6.56
CA MET A 1 -1.79 64.62 5.43
C MET A 1 -2.86 63.60 4.99
N SER A 2 -4.10 64.04 4.73
CA SER A 2 -4.67 64.58 3.46
C SER A 2 -5.04 63.41 2.51
N ASN A 3 -6.15 62.68 2.68
CA ASN A 3 -7.61 62.93 2.55
C ASN A 3 -8.15 63.06 1.10
N ASP A 4 -9.34 62.47 0.92
CA ASP A 4 -10.08 62.14 -0.30
C ASP A 4 -10.61 63.31 -1.17
N ASN A 5 -11.12 62.92 -2.35
CA ASN A 5 -12.35 63.37 -3.03
C ASN A 5 -12.34 64.45 -4.14
N ALA A 6 -13.14 64.09 -5.17
CA ALA A 6 -14.06 64.89 -6.01
C ALA A 6 -13.53 65.75 -7.19
N ALA A 7 -13.70 65.21 -8.42
CA ALA A 7 -14.68 65.57 -9.49
C ALA A 7 -14.96 67.06 -9.85
N PRO A 8 -15.79 67.37 -10.88
CA PRO A 8 -15.72 67.06 -12.32
C PRO A 8 -16.04 68.31 -13.20
N SER A 9 -16.01 68.20 -14.54
CA SER A 9 -17.01 68.87 -15.41
C SER A 9 -16.90 68.43 -16.87
N SER A 10 -18.06 68.02 -17.40
CA SER A 10 -18.35 67.63 -18.76
C SER A 10 -18.66 68.84 -19.66
N SER A 11 -18.51 68.63 -20.98
CA SER A 11 -19.17 69.26 -22.14
C SER A 11 -18.15 69.33 -23.29
N SER A 12 -18.44 69.10 -24.57
CA SER A 12 -19.66 68.79 -25.31
C SER A 12 -19.24 68.55 -26.77
N ALA A 13 -20.21 68.10 -27.58
CA ALA A 13 -20.31 68.29 -29.03
C ALA A 13 -19.84 67.13 -29.92
N ALA A 14 -20.87 66.51 -30.48
CA ALA A 14 -20.86 65.68 -31.67
C ALA A 14 -20.32 66.42 -32.91
N ALA A 15 -19.77 65.67 -33.86
CA ALA A 15 -20.13 65.79 -35.27
C ALA A 15 -19.48 64.67 -36.09
N ASN A 16 -20.32 64.09 -36.95
CA ASN A 16 -20.05 63.58 -38.30
C ASN A 16 -18.88 62.60 -38.47
N GLY A 17 -19.12 61.34 -38.82
CA GLY A 17 -19.91 60.97 -39.98
C GLY A 17 -18.98 60.82 -41.18
N SER A 18 -18.58 59.59 -41.46
CA SER A 18 -18.37 59.10 -42.83
C SER A 18 -18.70 57.63 -42.82
N ALA A 19 -19.90 57.34 -43.33
CA ALA A 19 -20.25 56.02 -43.80
C ALA A 19 -19.33 55.73 -44.98
N ASP A 20 -18.41 54.80 -44.82
CA ASP A 20 -17.84 54.11 -45.95
C ASP A 20 -18.10 52.62 -45.80
N SER A 21 -19.14 52.23 -46.56
CA SER A 21 -19.19 51.03 -47.36
C SER A 21 -18.97 49.71 -46.62
N ALA A 22 -20.07 48.95 -46.52
CA ALA A 22 -20.08 47.53 -46.22
C ALA A 22 -19.14 46.77 -47.18
N ALA A 23 -17.86 46.67 -46.83
CA ALA A 23 -16.94 45.74 -47.45
C ALA A 23 -17.40 44.32 -47.07
N PRO A 24 -17.46 43.38 -48.04
CA PRO A 24 -17.87 42.01 -47.75
C PRO A 24 -16.92 41.47 -46.68
N ARG A 25 -17.46 40.89 -45.60
CA ARG A 25 -16.67 40.14 -44.62
C ARG A 25 -16.00 39.01 -45.39
N ARG A 26 -14.77 39.24 -45.87
CA ARG A 26 -13.92 38.25 -46.52
C ARG A 26 -13.88 37.07 -45.56
N ASN A 27 -14.47 35.95 -45.98
CA ASN A 27 -14.43 34.71 -45.22
C ASN A 27 -12.99 34.21 -45.27
N SER A 28 -12.14 34.81 -44.44
CA SER A 28 -10.72 34.57 -44.42
C SER A 28 -10.49 33.21 -43.79
N LYS A 29 -9.99 32.26 -44.57
CA LYS A 29 -9.49 30.98 -44.07
C LYS A 29 -8.16 31.15 -43.31
N ARG A 30 -7.63 32.37 -43.18
CA ARG A 30 -6.40 32.64 -42.45
C ARG A 30 -6.64 32.44 -40.97
N PRO A 31 -5.86 31.58 -40.30
CA PRO A 31 -5.98 31.40 -38.85
C PRO A 31 -5.71 32.72 -38.12
N LYS A 32 -6.44 32.93 -37.03
CA LYS A 32 -6.34 34.13 -36.19
C LYS A 32 -4.90 34.25 -35.65
N TYR A 33 -4.27 35.40 -35.85
CA TYR A 33 -2.91 35.63 -35.37
C TYR A 33 -2.87 35.67 -33.84
N SER A 34 -2.08 34.79 -33.25
CA SER A 34 -1.65 34.80 -31.85
C SER A 34 -0.25 34.19 -31.76
N LYS A 35 0.54 34.58 -30.75
CA LYS A 35 1.88 34.01 -30.52
C LYS A 35 1.84 32.48 -30.38
N PHE A 36 0.75 31.93 -29.85
CA PHE A 36 0.51 30.49 -29.77
C PHE A 36 0.32 29.86 -31.16
N THR A 37 -0.60 30.40 -31.97
CA THR A 37 -0.87 29.90 -33.34
C THR A 37 0.30 30.09 -34.31
N GLN A 38 1.19 31.04 -34.01
CA GLN A 38 2.40 31.33 -34.77
C GLN A 38 3.63 30.54 -34.25
N GLN A 39 3.49 29.86 -33.11
CA GLN A 39 4.59 29.19 -32.40
C GLN A 39 5.75 30.12 -32.01
N GLU A 40 5.43 31.39 -31.74
CA GLU A 40 6.36 32.46 -31.34
C GLU A 40 6.29 32.74 -29.82
N LEU A 41 5.91 31.75 -29.02
CA LEU A 41 5.95 31.89 -27.57
C LEU A 41 7.40 31.97 -27.07
N PRO A 42 7.68 32.79 -26.05
CA PRO A 42 9.01 32.85 -25.46
C PRO A 42 9.37 31.47 -24.90
N ALA A 43 10.45 30.90 -25.40
CA ALA A 43 10.96 29.61 -24.98
C ALA A 43 12.42 29.75 -24.54
N CYS A 44 12.73 29.21 -23.36
CA CYS A 44 14.12 28.98 -22.98
C CYS A 44 14.64 27.75 -23.74
N LYS A 45 15.72 27.92 -24.51
CA LYS A 45 16.36 26.84 -25.27
C LYS A 45 17.73 26.57 -24.66
N PRO A 46 17.83 25.77 -23.58
CA PRO A 46 19.11 25.50 -22.96
C PRO A 46 19.97 24.68 -23.91
N ILE A 47 21.15 25.21 -24.27
CA ILE A 47 22.16 24.49 -25.04
C ILE A 47 23.07 23.78 -24.03
N LEU A 48 23.05 22.45 -24.02
CA LEU A 48 23.87 21.61 -23.15
C LEU A 48 25.32 21.61 -23.66
N THR A 49 26.12 22.58 -23.23
CA THR A 49 27.55 22.56 -23.51
C THR A 49 28.28 21.61 -22.56
N PRO A 50 29.41 21.00 -22.97
CA PRO A 50 30.14 20.04 -22.14
C PRO A 50 30.48 20.57 -20.74
N GLY A 51 30.85 21.85 -20.60
CA GLY A 51 31.19 22.46 -19.31
C GLY A 51 30.01 22.53 -18.32
N TRP A 52 28.81 22.87 -18.81
CA TRP A 52 27.59 22.87 -17.98
C TRP A 52 27.22 21.46 -17.52
N VAL A 53 27.34 20.48 -18.40
CA VAL A 53 27.03 19.08 -18.12
C VAL A 53 28.00 18.50 -17.08
N ILE A 54 29.31 18.72 -17.25
CA ILE A 54 30.32 18.28 -16.28
C ILE A 54 30.06 18.89 -14.90
N SER A 55 29.80 20.20 -14.84
CA SER A 55 29.53 20.90 -13.58
C SER A 55 28.28 20.37 -12.87
N ALA A 56 27.21 20.11 -13.63
CA ALA A 56 25.98 19.53 -13.09
C ALA A 56 26.23 18.12 -12.52
N PHE A 57 26.97 17.26 -13.24
CA PHE A 57 27.28 15.93 -12.73
C PHE A 57 28.20 15.94 -11.50
N LEU A 58 29.17 16.86 -11.44
CA LEU A 58 30.02 17.03 -10.26
C LEU A 58 29.19 17.46 -9.05
N LEU A 59 28.26 18.39 -9.22
CA LEU A 59 27.36 18.84 -8.16
C LEU A 59 26.46 17.68 -7.68
N VAL A 60 25.85 16.93 -8.60
CA VAL A 60 25.05 15.76 -8.23
C VAL A 60 25.88 14.72 -7.47
N SER A 61 27.12 14.48 -7.91
CA SER A 61 28.02 13.52 -7.25
C SER A 61 28.40 13.96 -5.83
N VAL A 62 28.75 15.23 -5.64
CA VAL A 62 29.09 15.78 -4.31
C VAL A 62 27.91 15.68 -3.34
N ILE A 63 26.66 15.75 -3.83
CA ILE A 63 25.47 15.59 -2.99
C ILE A 63 25.14 14.10 -2.74
N PHE A 64 25.20 13.26 -3.78
CA PHE A 64 24.74 11.87 -3.67
C PHE A 64 25.76 10.93 -3.02
N VAL A 65 27.06 11.20 -3.14
CA VAL A 65 28.10 10.40 -2.47
C VAL A 65 27.93 10.40 -0.94
N PRO A 66 27.84 11.54 -0.24
CA PRO A 66 27.68 11.53 1.22
C PRO A 66 26.33 10.94 1.65
N ILE A 67 25.25 11.18 0.89
CA ILE A 67 23.94 10.56 1.16
C ILE A 67 24.03 9.03 1.02
N GLY A 68 24.69 8.55 -0.03
CA GLY A 68 24.90 7.11 -0.27
C GLY A 68 25.76 6.46 0.82
N VAL A 69 26.84 7.13 1.25
CA VAL A 69 27.69 6.66 2.35
C VAL A 69 26.89 6.58 3.66
N ALA A 70 26.15 7.65 4.02
CA ALA A 70 25.31 7.66 5.22
C ALA A 70 24.24 6.56 5.19
N SER A 71 23.58 6.38 4.04
CA SER A 71 22.57 5.33 3.85
C SER A 71 23.17 3.92 3.94
N LEU A 72 24.38 3.70 3.41
CA LEU A 72 25.08 2.43 3.48
C LEU A 72 25.49 2.08 4.92
N PHE A 73 25.95 3.05 5.70
CA PHE A 73 26.22 2.85 7.12
C PHE A 73 24.95 2.49 7.88
N ALA A 74 23.87 3.25 7.69
CA ALA A 74 22.58 2.96 8.32
C ALA A 74 22.04 1.58 7.95
N SER A 75 22.20 1.14 6.69
CA SER A 75 21.77 -0.18 6.23
C SER A 75 22.58 -1.32 6.84
N ARG A 76 23.90 -1.16 6.99
CA ARG A 76 24.78 -2.19 7.58
C ARG A 76 24.61 -2.38 9.08
N ASP A 77 24.08 -1.38 9.78
CA ASP A 77 23.81 -1.45 11.22
C ASP A 77 22.57 -2.28 11.56
N VAL A 78 21.71 -2.57 10.58
CA VAL A 78 20.53 -3.40 10.77
C VAL A 78 20.95 -4.87 10.95
N VAL A 79 20.52 -5.48 12.05
CA VAL A 79 20.71 -6.90 12.31
C VAL A 79 19.42 -7.63 11.94
N GLU A 80 19.51 -8.55 10.99
CA GLU A 80 18.40 -9.41 10.53
C GLU A 80 18.74 -10.87 10.80
N VAL A 81 17.74 -11.66 11.19
CA VAL A 81 17.83 -13.11 11.33
C VAL A 81 16.68 -13.73 10.54
N VAL A 82 17.01 -14.55 9.55
CA VAL A 82 16.05 -15.23 8.68
C VAL A 82 16.16 -16.74 8.91
N ASP A 83 15.04 -17.41 9.21
CA ASP A 83 14.95 -18.87 9.31
C ASP A 83 13.81 -19.39 8.44
N ARG A 84 14.16 -20.29 7.51
CA ARG A 84 13.20 -20.95 6.63
C ARG A 84 12.69 -22.23 7.29
N TYR A 85 11.42 -22.23 7.66
CA TYR A 85 10.84 -23.33 8.44
C TYR A 85 9.94 -24.29 7.61
N GLU A 86 9.66 -23.97 6.35
CA GLU A 86 8.70 -24.71 5.50
C GLU A 86 9.00 -26.23 5.35
N THR A 87 10.26 -26.63 5.23
CA THR A 87 10.68 -28.04 5.09
C THR A 87 11.16 -28.61 6.41
N ALA A 88 11.67 -27.76 7.29
CA ALA A 88 12.20 -28.14 8.59
C ALA A 88 11.09 -28.57 9.56
N CYS A 89 9.90 -27.97 9.45
CA CYS A 89 8.74 -28.29 10.26
C CYS A 89 7.91 -29.46 9.72
N ILE A 90 8.29 -30.06 8.59
CA ILE A 90 7.61 -31.21 8.01
C ILE A 90 8.47 -32.47 8.25
N PRO A 91 7.92 -33.51 8.91
CA PRO A 91 8.60 -34.79 9.09
C PRO A 91 9.06 -35.37 7.76
N ALA A 92 10.25 -36.01 7.73
CA ALA A 92 10.87 -36.50 6.50
C ALA A 92 9.93 -37.36 5.64
N GLN A 93 9.11 -38.20 6.28
CA GLN A 93 8.17 -39.10 5.62
C GLN A 93 7.04 -38.37 4.87
N ASN A 94 6.71 -37.15 5.29
CA ASN A 94 5.58 -36.37 4.76
C ASN A 94 6.01 -35.28 3.78
N ARG A 95 7.31 -35.18 3.47
CA ARG A 95 7.83 -34.11 2.59
C ARG A 95 7.37 -34.24 1.14
N THR A 96 7.06 -35.45 0.69
CA THR A 96 6.55 -35.72 -0.68
C THR A 96 5.13 -35.19 -0.86
N ASN A 97 4.30 -35.22 0.18
CA ASN A 97 2.94 -34.68 0.16
C ASN A 97 2.71 -33.73 1.34
N LYS A 98 3.30 -32.53 1.24
CA LYS A 98 3.20 -31.48 2.26
C LYS A 98 1.74 -31.09 2.54
N VAL A 99 0.90 -31.02 1.51
CA VAL A 99 -0.51 -30.60 1.61
C VAL A 99 -1.31 -31.57 2.49
N ALA A 100 -1.15 -32.87 2.27
CA ALA A 100 -1.83 -33.88 3.09
C ALA A 100 -1.41 -33.78 4.58
N TYR A 101 -0.12 -33.52 4.85
CA TYR A 101 0.35 -33.32 6.21
C TYR A 101 -0.23 -32.05 6.85
N ILE A 102 -0.27 -30.94 6.12
CA ILE A 102 -0.88 -29.68 6.59
C ILE A 102 -2.36 -29.88 6.91
N GLN A 103 -3.09 -30.62 6.08
CA GLN A 103 -4.53 -30.88 6.28
C GLN A 103 -4.83 -31.94 7.34
N SER A 104 -3.83 -32.73 7.75
CA SER A 104 -4.01 -33.76 8.79
C SER A 104 -4.23 -33.18 10.18
N SER A 105 -4.81 -33.97 11.10
CA SER A 105 -4.96 -33.63 12.52
C SER A 105 -3.68 -33.81 13.35
N ALA A 106 -2.55 -34.15 12.72
CA ALA A 106 -1.28 -34.34 13.41
C ALA A 106 -0.80 -33.04 14.08
N ASN A 107 -0.12 -33.18 15.21
CA ASN A 107 0.54 -32.06 15.89
C ASN A 107 1.57 -31.40 14.95
N LYS A 108 1.47 -30.07 14.82
CA LYS A 108 2.30 -29.24 13.93
C LYS A 108 3.24 -28.31 14.68
N ILE A 109 3.37 -28.48 16.00
CA ILE A 109 4.32 -27.70 16.80
C ILE A 109 5.73 -27.98 16.27
N CYS A 110 6.42 -26.90 15.90
CA CYS A 110 7.76 -26.93 15.35
C CYS A 110 8.65 -25.99 16.14
N VAL A 111 9.75 -26.53 16.68
CA VAL A 111 10.72 -25.76 17.45
C VAL A 111 11.92 -25.45 16.56
N ARG A 112 12.27 -24.18 16.45
CA ARG A 112 13.39 -23.67 15.66
C ARG A 112 14.36 -22.91 16.57
N THR A 113 15.65 -23.16 16.39
CA THR A 113 16.71 -22.45 17.13
C THR A 113 17.29 -21.37 16.25
N LEU A 114 17.11 -20.11 16.65
CA LEU A 114 17.62 -18.94 15.94
C LEU A 114 18.95 -18.48 16.57
N THR A 115 19.99 -18.36 15.76
CA THR A 115 21.29 -17.83 16.20
C THR A 115 21.37 -16.35 15.88
N VAL A 116 21.40 -15.51 16.92
CA VAL A 116 21.51 -14.06 16.77
C VAL A 116 22.99 -13.67 16.83
N PRO A 117 23.61 -13.22 15.70
CA PRO A 117 25.07 -13.06 15.63
C PRO A 117 25.58 -11.85 16.41
N LYS A 118 24.73 -10.82 16.61
CA LYS A 118 25.06 -9.58 17.32
C LYS A 118 23.85 -9.11 18.11
N ARG A 119 24.09 -8.36 19.19
CA ARG A 119 23.00 -7.80 20.01
C ARG A 119 22.08 -6.91 19.16
N MET A 120 20.80 -7.27 19.09
CA MET A 120 19.76 -6.45 18.47
C MET A 120 19.32 -5.36 19.46
N LYS A 121 19.36 -4.09 19.04
CA LYS A 121 18.82 -2.97 19.83
C LYS A 121 17.31 -2.86 19.59
N ALA A 122 16.55 -2.53 20.64
CA ALA A 122 15.11 -2.29 20.51
C ALA A 122 14.84 -1.04 19.64
N PRO A 123 13.71 -0.98 18.91
CA PRO A 123 12.66 -2.00 18.80
C PRO A 123 13.04 -3.15 17.86
N ILE A 124 12.64 -4.37 18.21
CA ILE A 124 12.80 -5.57 17.36
C ILE A 124 11.45 -5.88 16.73
N TYR A 125 11.44 -6.04 15.41
CA TYR A 125 10.26 -6.40 14.65
C TYR A 125 10.36 -7.84 14.17
N ILE A 126 9.21 -8.51 14.09
CA ILE A 126 9.07 -9.88 13.59
C ILE A 126 8.23 -9.81 12.33
N TYR A 127 8.74 -10.41 11.26
CA TYR A 127 8.07 -10.50 9.98
C TYR A 127 7.98 -11.97 9.57
N TYR A 128 6.91 -12.31 8.86
CA TYR A 128 6.81 -13.56 8.12
C TYR A 128 6.98 -13.26 6.63
N GLU A 129 7.68 -14.15 5.93
CA GLU A 129 7.94 -14.02 4.51
C GLU A 129 7.25 -15.17 3.78
N LEU A 130 6.57 -14.85 2.67
CA LEU A 130 5.85 -15.81 1.84
C LEU A 130 6.40 -15.76 0.43
N ASP A 131 7.06 -16.84 0.01
CA ASP A 131 7.50 -17.02 -1.37
C ASP A 131 6.41 -17.62 -2.25
N ASN A 132 6.44 -17.29 -3.54
CA ASN A 132 5.51 -17.80 -4.55
C ASN A 132 4.02 -17.53 -4.23
N PHE A 133 3.72 -16.45 -3.52
CA PHE A 133 2.36 -16.03 -3.16
C PHE A 133 1.99 -14.71 -3.85
N TYR A 134 1.23 -14.80 -4.95
CA TYR A 134 0.96 -13.69 -5.87
C TYR A 134 -0.18 -12.76 -5.42
N GLN A 135 0.04 -11.99 -4.35
CA GLN A 135 -0.96 -11.02 -3.85
C GLN A 135 -1.27 -9.89 -4.83
N ASN A 136 -0.35 -9.58 -5.74
CA ASN A 136 -0.51 -8.55 -6.76
C ASN A 136 -1.40 -8.98 -7.94
N HIS A 137 -1.83 -10.25 -8.00
CA HIS A 137 -2.66 -10.73 -9.09
C HIS A 137 -4.00 -9.95 -9.13
N ARG A 138 -4.38 -9.41 -10.30
CA ARG A 138 -5.54 -8.51 -10.46
C ARG A 138 -6.83 -9.06 -9.85
N ARG A 139 -7.10 -10.37 -10.00
CA ARG A 139 -8.30 -11.00 -9.41
C ARG A 139 -8.22 -11.08 -7.89
N TYR A 140 -7.03 -11.33 -7.34
CA TYR A 140 -6.81 -11.39 -5.91
C TYR A 140 -7.00 -10.02 -5.28
N VAL A 141 -6.32 -8.99 -5.82
CA VAL A 141 -6.42 -7.60 -5.33
C VAL A 141 -7.85 -7.06 -5.38
N LYS A 142 -8.61 -7.41 -6.43
CA LYS A 142 -10.01 -7.00 -6.57
C LYS A 142 -10.96 -7.75 -5.63
N SER A 143 -10.59 -8.93 -5.15
CA SER A 143 -11.46 -9.81 -4.37
C SER A 143 -11.55 -9.37 -2.91
N ARG A 144 -12.23 -8.24 -2.68
CA ARG A 144 -12.59 -7.67 -1.38
C ARG A 144 -13.68 -6.60 -1.57
N ASN A 145 -14.39 -6.23 -0.50
CA ASN A 145 -15.30 -5.09 -0.52
C ASN A 145 -14.96 -4.08 0.59
N ASP A 146 -14.49 -2.90 0.20
CA ASP A 146 -14.04 -1.87 1.15
C ASP A 146 -15.20 -1.26 1.95
N MET A 147 -16.42 -1.18 1.40
CA MET A 147 -17.60 -0.71 2.14
C MET A 147 -18.02 -1.72 3.22
N GLN A 148 -17.98 -3.02 2.89
CA GLN A 148 -18.19 -4.10 3.85
C GLN A 148 -17.16 -4.05 4.98
N LEU A 149 -15.89 -3.79 4.65
CA LEU A 149 -14.79 -3.67 5.61
C LEU A 149 -14.94 -2.45 6.55
N ARG A 150 -15.58 -1.39 6.07
CA ARG A 150 -15.71 -0.11 6.76
C ARG A 150 -16.98 0.02 7.61
N SER A 151 -18.13 -0.50 7.15
CA SER A 151 -19.42 -0.27 7.79
C SER A 151 -20.25 -1.54 7.96
N ASN A 152 -20.84 -1.70 9.14
CA ASN A 152 -21.80 -2.77 9.45
C ASN A 152 -23.05 -2.73 8.54
N SER A 153 -23.45 -1.54 8.06
CA SER A 153 -24.59 -1.38 7.15
C SER A 153 -24.38 -1.98 5.76
N SER A 154 -23.12 -2.26 5.39
CA SER A 154 -22.74 -2.77 4.07
C SER A 154 -22.26 -4.22 4.14
N GLN A 155 -22.65 -4.98 5.18
CA GLN A 155 -22.23 -6.37 5.36
C GLN A 155 -22.63 -7.29 4.20
N ASP A 156 -23.75 -7.01 3.54
CA ASP A 156 -24.24 -7.81 2.42
C ASP A 156 -23.68 -7.37 1.05
N ASP A 157 -22.88 -6.30 0.99
CA ASP A 157 -22.24 -5.87 -0.26
C ASP A 157 -21.00 -6.74 -0.56
N THR A 158 -21.21 -7.76 -1.39
CA THR A 158 -20.19 -8.74 -1.78
C THR A 158 -19.83 -8.67 -3.27
N SER A 159 -20.24 -7.60 -3.96
CA SER A 159 -20.15 -7.43 -5.42
C SER A 159 -18.78 -7.76 -6.04
N ASN A 160 -17.69 -7.44 -5.36
CA ASN A 160 -16.31 -7.67 -5.83
C ASN A 160 -15.63 -8.89 -5.21
N CYS A 161 -16.28 -9.63 -4.30
CA CYS A 161 -15.66 -10.63 -3.45
C CYS A 161 -15.57 -12.05 -4.03
N LYS A 162 -15.99 -12.26 -5.29
CA LYS A 162 -15.94 -13.59 -5.90
C LYS A 162 -14.53 -14.19 -5.89
N PRO A 163 -14.39 -15.51 -5.71
CA PRO A 163 -15.46 -16.50 -5.48
C PRO A 163 -15.91 -16.62 -4.01
N GLU A 164 -15.21 -15.99 -3.06
CA GLU A 164 -15.47 -16.11 -1.63
C GLU A 164 -16.43 -15.00 -1.14
N ASP A 165 -17.58 -14.89 -1.78
CA ASP A 165 -18.60 -13.87 -1.52
C ASP A 165 -19.71 -14.35 -0.59
N LEU A 166 -20.21 -15.57 -0.82
CA LEU A 166 -21.38 -16.13 -0.15
C LEU A 166 -21.14 -17.57 0.31
N ILE A 167 -21.82 -17.98 1.38
CA ILE A 167 -22.00 -19.38 1.74
C ILE A 167 -23.49 -19.65 1.97
N ASN A 168 -24.02 -20.67 1.28
CA ASN A 168 -25.45 -21.05 1.35
C ASN A 168 -26.41 -19.85 1.14
N GLY A 169 -26.04 -18.90 0.28
CA GLY A 169 -26.83 -17.69 0.00
C GLY A 169 -26.70 -16.56 1.03
N THR A 170 -25.88 -16.74 2.07
CA THR A 170 -25.60 -15.70 3.08
C THR A 170 -24.20 -15.08 2.88
N ALA A 171 -24.07 -13.79 3.13
CA ALA A 171 -22.81 -13.08 2.95
C ALA A 171 -21.71 -13.58 3.90
N ILE A 172 -20.50 -13.73 3.36
CA ILE A 172 -19.30 -13.94 4.16
C ILE A 172 -18.77 -12.58 4.61
N VAL A 173 -18.42 -12.44 5.88
CA VAL A 173 -17.83 -11.21 6.43
C VAL A 173 -16.53 -11.59 7.14
N PRO A 174 -15.35 -11.08 6.72
CA PRO A 174 -15.06 -10.39 5.45
C PRO A 174 -15.16 -11.34 4.25
N CYS A 175 -15.73 -10.85 3.15
CA CYS A 175 -15.70 -11.56 1.89
C CYS A 175 -14.39 -11.33 1.11
N GLY A 176 -14.09 -12.25 0.18
CA GLY A 176 -13.02 -12.11 -0.79
C GLY A 176 -11.78 -12.97 -0.54
N LEU A 177 -11.00 -13.21 -1.59
CA LEU A 177 -9.81 -14.07 -1.57
C LEU A 177 -8.72 -13.58 -0.62
N ILE A 178 -8.59 -12.26 -0.48
CA ILE A 178 -7.61 -11.67 0.43
C ILE A 178 -7.96 -12.08 1.85
N ALA A 179 -9.22 -11.87 2.23
CA ALA A 179 -9.75 -12.29 3.52
C ALA A 179 -9.57 -13.80 3.73
N TRP A 180 -9.96 -14.58 2.73
CA TRP A 180 -10.00 -16.04 2.80
C TRP A 180 -8.64 -16.74 2.90
N SER A 181 -7.56 -16.10 2.44
CA SER A 181 -6.20 -16.67 2.52
C SER A 181 -5.38 -16.07 3.67
N LEU A 182 -6.04 -15.74 4.77
CA LEU A 182 -5.40 -15.22 5.98
C LEU A 182 -4.29 -16.16 6.47
N PHE A 183 -3.09 -15.62 6.64
CA PHE A 183 -1.98 -16.34 7.27
C PHE A 183 -2.32 -16.72 8.72
N ASN A 184 -2.01 -17.96 9.13
CA ASN A 184 -2.50 -18.54 10.37
C ASN A 184 -1.46 -19.26 11.24
N ASP A 185 -0.16 -19.17 10.90
CA ASP A 185 0.85 -19.69 11.81
C ASP A 185 1.00 -18.78 13.03
N THR A 186 1.35 -19.41 14.15
CA THR A 186 1.54 -18.74 15.43
C THR A 186 2.96 -18.94 15.90
N TYR A 187 3.60 -17.86 16.35
CA TYR A 187 4.98 -17.88 16.82
C TYR A 187 5.04 -17.60 18.32
N SER A 188 5.90 -18.35 19.01
CA SER A 188 6.29 -18.09 20.39
C SER A 188 7.81 -18.12 20.49
N PHE A 189 8.37 -17.19 21.25
CA PHE A 189 9.82 -17.02 21.37
C PHE A 189 10.24 -17.22 22.81
N SER A 190 11.36 -17.91 22.98
CA SER A 190 12.04 -18.05 24.26
C SER A 190 13.54 -17.87 24.08
N ARG A 191 14.19 -17.37 25.13
CA ARG A 191 15.64 -17.25 25.22
C ARG A 191 16.10 -18.01 26.46
N GLY A 192 16.59 -19.23 26.26
CA GLY A 192 16.83 -20.15 27.36
C GLY A 192 15.51 -20.48 28.06
N ASN A 193 15.41 -20.17 29.36
CA ASN A 193 14.20 -20.39 30.16
C ASN A 193 13.27 -19.16 30.24
N GLU A 194 13.65 -18.04 29.61
CA GLU A 194 12.87 -16.81 29.62
C GLU A 194 11.94 -16.77 28.39
N SER A 195 10.63 -16.59 28.62
CA SER A 195 9.67 -16.35 27.52
C SER A 195 9.76 -14.90 27.05
N LEU A 196 9.87 -14.71 25.74
CA LEU A 196 9.89 -13.38 25.14
C LEU A 196 8.48 -13.02 24.69
N ASN A 197 7.86 -12.06 25.38
CA ASN A 197 6.53 -11.59 25.01
C ASN A 197 6.60 -10.72 23.74
N VAL A 198 5.78 -11.06 22.75
CA VAL A 198 5.67 -10.33 21.49
C VAL A 198 4.45 -9.42 21.55
N ASN A 199 4.67 -8.12 21.41
CA ASN A 199 3.56 -7.17 21.29
C ASN A 199 2.90 -7.32 19.91
N LYS A 200 1.60 -7.61 19.90
CA LYS A 200 0.77 -7.77 18.69
C LYS A 200 -0.17 -6.58 18.46
N LYS A 201 -0.12 -5.57 19.32
CA LYS A 201 -0.92 -4.35 19.23
C LYS A 201 -0.22 -3.29 18.39
N ASP A 202 -1.02 -2.43 17.74
CA ASP A 202 -0.55 -1.28 16.97
C ASP A 202 0.44 -1.58 15.83
N ILE A 203 0.43 -2.81 15.30
CA ILE A 203 1.30 -3.25 14.20
C ILE A 203 0.86 -2.72 12.81
N SER A 204 -0.38 -2.25 12.71
CA SER A 204 -0.94 -1.70 11.48
C SER A 204 -0.72 -0.19 11.36
N TRP A 205 -1.05 0.38 10.20
CA TRP A 205 -1.09 1.83 10.07
C TRP A 205 -2.23 2.41 10.91
N LYS A 206 -1.98 3.55 11.56
CA LYS A 206 -3.02 4.27 12.31
C LYS A 206 -4.24 4.60 11.43
N SER A 207 -4.02 5.00 10.18
CA SER A 207 -5.09 5.24 9.21
C SER A 207 -5.95 4.02 8.92
N ASP A 208 -5.38 2.81 8.95
CA ASP A 208 -6.15 1.59 8.74
C ASP A 208 -7.10 1.34 9.91
N ARG A 209 -6.61 1.51 11.14
CA ARG A 209 -7.41 1.33 12.36
C ARG A 209 -8.48 2.40 12.53
N ASP A 210 -8.14 3.65 12.26
CA ASP A 210 -9.00 4.79 12.61
C ASP A 210 -10.00 5.13 11.49
N HIS A 211 -9.69 4.79 10.25
CA HIS A 211 -10.45 5.29 9.10
C HIS A 211 -10.82 4.24 8.06
N LYS A 212 -10.10 3.12 7.96
CA LYS A 212 -10.33 2.16 6.87
C LYS A 212 -11.26 1.02 7.25
N PHE A 213 -11.02 0.43 8.42
CA PHE A 213 -11.80 -0.68 8.94
C PHE A 213 -12.79 -0.16 9.98
N GLY A 214 -13.98 -0.75 10.04
CA GLY A 214 -15.01 -0.41 11.04
C GLY A 214 -14.83 -1.18 12.35
N ASP A 215 -15.03 -0.50 13.48
CA ASP A 215 -14.98 -1.03 14.85
C ASP A 215 -16.25 -1.80 15.24
N ASN A 216 -17.30 -1.67 14.44
CA ASN A 216 -18.58 -2.36 14.59
C ASN A 216 -18.79 -3.46 13.53
N VAL A 217 -17.73 -3.90 12.85
CA VAL A 217 -17.81 -4.93 11.83
C VAL A 217 -17.22 -6.24 12.32
N PHE A 218 -18.09 -7.24 12.50
CA PHE A 218 -17.74 -8.54 13.07
C PHE A 218 -17.71 -9.63 11.99
N PRO A 219 -16.79 -10.60 12.08
CA PRO A 219 -16.77 -11.76 11.19
C PRO A 219 -18.06 -12.56 11.27
N LYS A 220 -18.53 -13.05 10.11
CA LYS A 220 -19.72 -13.90 9.97
C LYS A 220 -19.47 -14.91 8.87
N ASN A 221 -19.86 -16.16 9.08
CA ASN A 221 -19.83 -17.22 8.08
C ASN A 221 -18.44 -17.48 7.46
N PHE A 222 -17.36 -17.02 8.09
CA PHE A 222 -16.02 -17.04 7.54
C PHE A 222 -15.33 -18.41 7.74
N GLN A 223 -14.74 -18.98 6.66
CA GLN A 223 -14.11 -20.33 6.67
C GLN A 223 -15.04 -21.46 7.13
N SER A 224 -16.35 -21.28 6.97
CA SER A 224 -17.38 -22.24 7.40
C SER A 224 -17.74 -23.29 6.33
N GLY A 225 -17.18 -23.17 5.12
CA GLY A 225 -17.36 -24.12 4.02
C GLY A 225 -16.43 -25.33 4.07
N GLY A 226 -16.54 -26.20 3.07
CA GLY A 226 -15.70 -27.40 2.95
C GLY A 226 -14.23 -27.10 2.62
N LEU A 227 -13.97 -26.02 1.88
CA LEU A 227 -12.61 -25.55 1.58
C LEU A 227 -12.21 -24.48 2.59
N LYS A 228 -11.07 -24.68 3.25
CA LYS A 228 -10.43 -23.69 4.12
C LYS A 228 -9.21 -23.11 3.45
N GLY A 229 -9.18 -21.79 3.29
CA GLY A 229 -8.08 -21.09 2.62
C GLY A 229 -6.94 -20.67 3.54
N GLY A 230 -7.24 -20.48 4.82
CA GLY A 230 -6.29 -19.96 5.80
C GLY A 230 -6.83 -19.96 7.23
N GLY A 231 -6.49 -18.94 7.99
CA GLY A 231 -6.90 -18.77 9.38
C GLY A 231 -8.39 -18.55 9.54
N SER A 232 -8.93 -18.91 10.71
CA SER A 232 -10.29 -18.59 11.11
C SER A 232 -10.33 -17.28 11.91
N LEU A 233 -11.44 -16.56 11.85
CA LEU A 233 -11.63 -15.32 12.58
C LEU A 233 -12.55 -15.54 13.78
N ASN A 234 -12.37 -14.72 14.82
CA ASN A 234 -13.24 -14.76 16.00
C ASN A 234 -14.46 -13.86 15.79
N GLU A 235 -15.66 -14.44 15.83
CA GLU A 235 -16.93 -13.74 15.60
C GLU A 235 -17.25 -12.67 16.66
N SER A 236 -16.65 -12.75 17.86
CA SER A 236 -16.86 -11.80 18.95
C SER A 236 -15.93 -10.58 18.89
N LYS A 237 -15.00 -10.51 17.93
CA LYS A 237 -14.01 -9.42 17.83
C LYS A 237 -14.19 -8.61 16.54
N PRO A 238 -14.23 -7.27 16.61
CA PRO A 238 -14.41 -6.45 15.43
C PRO A 238 -13.12 -6.29 14.62
N ARG A 239 -13.26 -5.79 13.39
CA ARG A 239 -12.14 -5.62 12.44
C ARG A 239 -11.25 -4.41 12.68
N ALA A 240 -11.75 -3.33 13.29
CA ALA A 240 -10.95 -2.16 13.61
C ALA A 240 -10.52 -2.14 15.07
N GLY A 241 -9.26 -1.77 15.25
CA GLY A 241 -8.63 -1.65 16.56
C GLY A 241 -9.04 -0.39 17.28
N GLY A 242 -10.17 -0.44 17.99
CA GLY A 242 -10.25 0.24 19.28
C GLY A 242 -9.28 -0.42 20.27
N SER A 243 -9.12 0.17 21.46
CA SER A 243 -8.33 -0.32 22.62
C SER A 243 -8.59 -1.77 23.06
N HIS A 244 -9.49 -2.48 22.38
CA HIS A 244 -9.97 -3.85 22.59
C HIS A 244 -9.41 -4.90 21.60
N CYS A 245 -8.50 -4.57 20.68
CA CYS A 245 -7.79 -5.61 19.92
C CYS A 245 -6.64 -6.21 20.74
N VAL A 246 -6.91 -7.32 21.44
CA VAL A 246 -5.93 -7.93 22.37
C VAL A 246 -5.20 -9.15 21.79
N ASP A 247 -5.61 -9.73 20.64
CA ASP A 247 -5.02 -10.99 20.14
C ASP A 247 -4.86 -11.08 18.60
N GLU A 248 -4.18 -12.15 18.17
CA GLU A 248 -3.74 -12.54 16.82
C GLU A 248 -4.79 -12.44 15.70
N ASN A 249 -6.08 -12.53 16.03
CA ASN A 249 -7.16 -12.58 15.03
C ASN A 249 -7.78 -11.21 14.70
N CYS A 250 -7.26 -10.11 15.25
CA CYS A 250 -7.79 -8.75 14.99
C CYS A 250 -7.22 -8.09 13.72
N SER A 251 -6.23 -8.70 13.06
CA SER A 251 -5.53 -8.06 11.96
C SER A 251 -6.28 -8.28 10.64
N SER A 252 -7.33 -7.49 10.42
CA SER A 252 -7.74 -7.13 9.04
C SER A 252 -6.58 -6.48 8.25
N THR A 253 -5.48 -6.17 8.94
CA THR A 253 -4.23 -5.63 8.44
C THR A 253 -3.19 -6.67 8.02
N ASN A 254 -3.35 -7.95 8.34
CA ASN A 254 -2.59 -9.04 7.69
C ASN A 254 -3.00 -9.19 6.23
N PHE A 255 -4.17 -8.66 5.85
CA PHE A 255 -4.69 -8.68 4.48
C PHE A 255 -4.00 -7.71 3.52
N GLN A 256 -3.21 -6.76 4.01
CA GLN A 256 -2.64 -5.72 3.14
C GLN A 256 -1.17 -5.42 3.31
N LYS A 257 -0.52 -5.92 4.37
CA LYS A 257 0.84 -5.49 4.69
C LYS A 257 1.83 -6.65 4.61
N VAL A 258 1.83 -7.34 3.48
CA VAL A 258 3.09 -7.83 2.93
C VAL A 258 3.75 -6.62 2.30
N VAL A 259 4.71 -6.04 3.04
CA VAL A 259 5.59 -5.01 2.48
C VAL A 259 6.35 -5.69 1.34
N TRP A 260 6.12 -5.21 0.12
CA TRP A 260 6.95 -5.58 -1.01
C TRP A 260 8.32 -4.97 -0.80
N GLU A 261 9.28 -5.80 -0.42
CA GLU A 261 10.68 -5.51 -0.66
C GLU A 261 11.11 -6.39 -1.82
N ASP A 262 11.20 -5.80 -3.02
CA ASP A 262 11.78 -6.45 -4.18
C ASP A 262 13.28 -6.60 -3.91
N ARG A 263 13.65 -7.62 -3.14
CA ARG A 263 15.05 -8.02 -2.99
C ARG A 263 15.43 -8.65 -4.32
N GLY A 264 15.96 -7.83 -5.23
CA GLY A 264 16.51 -8.25 -6.51
C GLY A 264 17.51 -9.37 -6.30
N GLY A 265 17.02 -10.60 -6.37
CA GLY A 265 17.83 -11.80 -6.33
C GLY A 265 18.58 -11.87 -7.65
N SER A 266 19.89 -11.63 -7.58
CA SER A 266 20.82 -12.04 -8.63
C SER A 266 20.70 -13.56 -8.79
N GLN A 267 19.85 -14.00 -9.73
CA GLN A 267 19.97 -15.33 -10.30
C GLN A 267 21.29 -15.37 -11.06
N GLN A 268 22.34 -15.86 -10.39
CA GLN A 268 23.46 -16.45 -11.11
C GLN A 268 22.91 -17.71 -11.78
N ARG A 269 22.86 -17.64 -13.11
CA ARG A 269 22.69 -18.79 -13.99
C ARG A 269 24.06 -19.15 -14.55
#